data_AF-A0A8S3CBF5-F1
#
_entry.id   AF-A0A8S3CBF5-F1
#
_cell.length_a   1.000
_cell.length_b   1.000
_cell.length_c   1.000
_cell.angle_alpha   90.00
_cell.angle_beta   90.00
_cell.angle_gamma   90.00
#
_symmetry.space_group_name_H-M   'P 1'
#
loop_
_entity.id
_entity.type
_entity.pdbx_description
1 polymer ?
#
loop_
_entity_poly.entity_id
_entity_poly.type
_entity_poly.pdbx_seq_one_letter_code
_entity_poly.pdbx_strand_id
1 'polypeptide(L)'
;DKLKAPKAGSKSFQELFNNLRADDRLPLFDAPGVGNLEATVKESADIVLSYFDQWQINTNNLEKTIEDLFDFSVYLYGATHKPDQIDFDFFLLHLLTSMHAIRMIYAHLNEQQLPENILWQFFYIANMIYICQCRPKIDKGLIDNYKIDAGVKNWDYVIEKTVNTELAEDAHLVKVIRTLRDAEIAYGPKDGLYLKTAVKTVDNANIENIWIGGPVNPRQLNILKRQ
;
A
#
# COMPACT_ATOMS: atom_id res chain seq x y z
N ASP A 1 -7.56 24.40 3.20
CA ASP A 1 -6.76 25.22 4.14
C ASP A 1 -6.46 24.62 5.52
N LYS A 2 -6.81 23.35 5.83
CA LYS A 2 -6.52 22.75 7.16
C LYS A 2 -5.27 21.85 7.22
N LEU A 3 -4.81 21.28 6.10
CA LEU A 3 -3.54 20.54 6.07
C LEU A 3 -2.38 21.54 6.01
N LYS A 4 -1.66 21.66 7.13
CA LYS A 4 -0.37 22.36 7.24
C LYS A 4 0.71 21.31 7.48
N ALA A 5 1.98 21.67 7.34
CA ALA A 5 3.07 20.79 7.73
C ALA A 5 2.89 20.30 9.19
N PRO A 6 3.15 19.02 9.50
CA PRO A 6 3.13 18.50 10.86
C PRO A 6 4.02 19.33 11.78
N LYS A 7 3.53 19.67 12.97
CA LYS A 7 4.23 20.59 13.87
C LYS A 7 5.34 19.94 14.70
N ALA A 8 5.31 18.62 14.89
CA ALA A 8 6.23 17.90 15.78
C ALA A 8 6.27 16.38 15.51
N GLY A 9 6.52 15.99 14.25
CA GLY A 9 6.61 14.58 13.89
C GLY A 9 7.76 13.86 14.60
N SER A 10 7.47 12.72 15.22
CA SER A 10 8.45 11.91 15.98
C SER A 10 8.34 10.41 15.74
N LYS A 11 7.33 9.97 14.97
CA LYS A 11 7.05 8.55 14.71
C LYS A 11 7.26 8.20 13.26
N SER A 12 7.70 6.95 13.04
CA SER A 12 7.80 6.38 11.70
C SER A 12 6.42 6.05 11.11
N PHE A 13 6.32 5.96 9.79
CA PHE A 13 5.06 5.57 9.11
C PHE A 13 4.56 4.20 9.59
N GLN A 14 5.47 3.27 9.80
CA GLN A 14 5.20 1.90 10.24
C GLN A 14 4.58 1.89 11.65
N GLU A 15 5.15 2.67 12.58
CA GLU A 15 4.60 2.84 13.92
C GLU A 15 3.19 3.45 13.89
N LEU A 16 2.97 4.44 13.03
CA LEU A 16 1.67 5.10 12.92
C LEU A 16 0.58 4.15 12.40
N PHE A 17 0.88 3.32 11.40
CA PHE A 17 -0.08 2.33 10.90
C PHE A 17 -0.38 1.22 11.91
N ASN A 18 0.61 0.81 12.72
CA ASN A 18 0.38 -0.09 13.84
C ASN A 18 -0.53 0.54 14.90
N ASN A 19 -0.28 1.80 15.25
CA ASN A 19 -1.10 2.54 16.21
C ASN A 19 -2.54 2.75 15.69
N LEU A 20 -2.70 3.19 14.44
CA LEU A 20 -4.01 3.35 13.78
C LEU A 20 -4.82 2.07 13.79
N ARG A 21 -4.17 0.93 13.54
CA ARG A 21 -4.83 -0.37 13.60
C ARG A 21 -5.38 -0.68 15.00
N ALA A 22 -4.65 -0.29 16.04
CA ALA A 22 -5.01 -0.55 17.43
C ALA A 22 -5.96 0.51 18.04
N ASP A 23 -6.19 1.63 17.35
CA ASP A 23 -6.97 2.75 17.88
C ASP A 23 -8.48 2.43 17.92
N ASP A 24 -9.01 2.26 19.12
CA ASP A 24 -10.43 1.92 19.37
C ASP A 24 -11.39 3.10 19.11
N ARG A 25 -10.87 4.33 18.98
CA ARG A 25 -11.67 5.52 18.66
C ARG A 25 -12.07 5.56 17.18
N LEU A 26 -11.40 4.80 16.32
CA LEU A 26 -11.68 4.74 14.89
C LEU A 26 -12.79 3.71 14.60
N PRO A 27 -13.65 3.98 13.61
CA PRO A 27 -14.75 3.09 13.26
C PRO A 27 -14.24 1.71 12.82
N LEU A 28 -15.09 0.71 13.04
CA LEU A 28 -14.96 -0.62 12.47
C LEU A 28 -16.15 -0.83 11.54
N PHE A 29 -15.87 -0.85 10.23
CA PHE A 29 -16.89 -1.10 9.22
C PHE A 29 -17.13 -2.60 9.03
N ASP A 30 -18.29 -2.94 8.48
CA ASP A 30 -18.66 -4.34 8.23
C ASP A 30 -17.92 -4.95 7.04
N ALA A 31 -17.49 -4.12 6.09
CA ALA A 31 -16.73 -4.53 4.93
C ALA A 31 -15.75 -3.43 4.47
N PRO A 32 -14.60 -3.81 3.88
CA PRO A 32 -13.67 -2.87 3.26
C PRO A 32 -14.29 -2.18 2.03
N GLY A 33 -13.96 -0.90 1.80
CA GLY A 33 -14.34 -0.21 0.56
C GLY A 33 -14.50 1.31 0.68
N VAL A 34 -14.58 1.99 -0.46
CA VAL A 34 -14.72 3.47 -0.53
C VAL A 34 -16.05 3.99 0.01
N GLY A 35 -17.08 3.15 0.11
CA GLY A 35 -18.35 3.52 0.75
C GLY A 35 -18.18 4.00 2.20
N ASN A 36 -17.08 3.60 2.85
CA ASN A 36 -16.74 4.01 4.20
C ASN A 36 -16.12 5.42 4.29
N LEU A 37 -15.79 6.06 3.17
CA LEU A 37 -15.03 7.31 3.15
C LEU A 37 -15.80 8.48 3.77
N GLU A 38 -17.09 8.62 3.45
CA GLU A 38 -17.91 9.72 3.99
C GLU A 38 -17.98 9.65 5.52
N ALA A 39 -18.29 8.46 6.06
CA ALA A 39 -18.30 8.22 7.50
C ALA A 39 -16.93 8.47 8.12
N THR A 40 -15.85 7.98 7.51
CA THR A 40 -14.48 8.20 8.00
C THR A 40 -14.13 9.69 8.07
N VAL A 41 -14.47 10.48 7.03
CA VAL A 41 -14.23 11.93 7.04
C VAL A 41 -15.05 12.62 8.13
N LYS A 42 -16.32 12.26 8.28
CA LYS A 42 -17.23 12.89 9.24
C LYS A 42 -16.86 12.58 10.69
N GLU A 43 -16.44 11.36 10.98
CA GLU A 43 -16.29 10.84 12.35
C GLU A 43 -14.85 10.78 12.82
N SER A 44 -13.88 10.65 11.90
CA SER A 44 -12.48 10.35 12.24
C SER A 44 -11.49 11.39 11.74
N ALA A 45 -11.91 12.48 11.07
CA ALA A 45 -10.98 13.47 10.52
C ALA A 45 -10.01 14.03 11.59
N ASP A 46 -10.50 14.37 12.78
CA ASP A 46 -9.66 14.90 13.85
C ASP A 46 -8.65 13.85 14.37
N ILE A 47 -9.07 12.58 14.44
CA ILE A 47 -8.17 11.47 14.83
C ILE A 47 -7.11 11.28 13.74
N VAL A 48 -7.49 11.24 12.47
CA VAL A 48 -6.55 11.10 11.34
C VAL A 48 -5.57 12.27 11.30
N LEU A 49 -6.04 13.50 11.52
CA LEU A 49 -5.18 14.69 11.64
C LEU A 49 -4.21 14.57 12.83
N SER A 50 -4.62 13.98 13.95
CA SER A 50 -3.71 13.73 15.07
C SER A 50 -2.58 12.76 14.71
N TYR A 51 -2.83 11.76 13.86
CA TYR A 51 -1.78 10.85 13.34
C TYR A 51 -0.90 11.53 12.30
N PHE A 52 -1.52 12.34 11.43
CA PHE A 52 -0.82 13.19 10.47
C PHE A 52 0.22 14.09 11.17
N ASP A 53 -0.14 14.72 12.28
CA ASP A 53 0.76 15.60 13.03
C ASP A 53 1.94 14.89 13.69
N GLN A 54 1.88 13.57 13.84
CA GLN A 54 2.92 12.74 14.47
C GLN A 54 3.95 12.18 13.49
N TRP A 55 3.70 12.29 12.18
CA TRP A 55 4.57 11.69 11.18
C TRP A 55 5.88 12.46 10.99
N GLN A 56 6.99 11.75 11.19
CA GLN A 56 8.32 12.26 10.95
C GLN A 56 8.76 12.00 9.50
N ILE A 57 8.90 13.06 8.71
CA ILE A 57 9.58 13.02 7.41
C ILE A 57 11.06 13.39 7.61
N ASN A 58 11.95 12.65 6.96
CA ASN A 58 13.35 13.05 6.86
C ASN A 58 13.55 14.04 5.71
N THR A 59 13.36 15.32 5.98
CA THR A 59 13.51 16.40 4.97
C THR A 59 14.94 16.55 4.47
N ASN A 60 15.94 16.07 5.21
CA ASN A 60 17.33 16.06 4.78
C ASN A 60 17.64 14.92 3.78
N ASN A 61 16.77 13.91 3.69
CA ASN A 61 16.88 12.82 2.72
C ASN A 61 15.49 12.32 2.31
N LEU A 62 14.83 13.09 1.45
CA LEU A 62 13.49 12.78 0.94
C LEU A 62 13.48 11.54 0.05
N GLU A 63 14.55 11.28 -0.72
CA GLU A 63 14.66 10.09 -1.54
C GLU A 63 14.57 8.82 -0.68
N LYS A 64 15.28 8.80 0.46
CA LYS A 64 15.17 7.70 1.42
C LYS A 64 13.76 7.58 2.01
N THR A 65 13.12 8.71 2.32
CA THR A 65 11.72 8.70 2.79
C THR A 65 10.77 8.10 1.75
N ILE A 66 10.95 8.46 0.47
CA ILE A 66 10.17 7.92 -0.65
C ILE A 66 10.39 6.42 -0.81
N GLU A 67 11.65 5.99 -0.76
CA GLU A 67 12.01 4.57 -0.82
C GLU A 67 11.36 3.77 0.32
N ASP A 68 11.46 4.25 1.56
CA ASP A 68 10.89 3.57 2.74
C ASP A 68 9.36 3.50 2.70
N LEU A 69 8.71 4.57 2.20
CA LEU A 69 7.26 4.58 1.95
C LEU A 69 6.86 3.62 0.83
N PHE A 70 7.66 3.56 -0.24
CA PHE A 70 7.42 2.65 -1.34
C PHE A 70 7.47 1.21 -0.84
N ASP A 71 8.52 0.82 -0.11
CA ASP A 71 8.63 -0.52 0.50
C ASP A 71 7.45 -0.82 1.41
N PHE A 72 7.03 0.15 2.21
CA PHE A 72 5.86 -0.03 3.06
C PHE A 72 4.58 -0.24 2.24
N SER A 73 4.42 0.47 1.13
CA SER A 73 3.28 0.31 0.23
C SER A 73 3.23 -1.07 -0.44
N VAL A 74 4.40 -1.71 -0.65
CA VAL A 74 4.47 -3.11 -1.09
C VAL A 74 3.88 -4.04 -0.03
N TYR A 75 4.18 -3.82 1.25
CA TYR A 75 3.56 -4.60 2.34
C TYR A 75 2.08 -4.30 2.53
N LEU A 76 1.64 -3.04 2.40
CA LEU A 76 0.21 -2.71 2.43
C LEU A 76 -0.55 -3.49 1.35
N TYR A 77 0.03 -3.60 0.16
CA TYR A 77 -0.55 -4.35 -0.95
C TYR A 77 -0.49 -5.87 -0.74
N GLY A 78 0.69 -6.43 -0.47
CA GLY A 78 0.94 -7.87 -0.55
C GLY A 78 0.84 -8.65 0.78
N ALA A 79 0.68 -7.95 1.91
CA ALA A 79 0.76 -8.53 3.26
C ALA A 79 -0.44 -8.18 4.16
N THR A 80 -1.60 -7.84 3.60
CA THR A 80 -2.83 -7.48 4.35
C THR A 80 -3.94 -8.52 4.28
N HIS A 81 -3.63 -9.72 3.81
CA HIS A 81 -4.55 -10.85 3.68
C HIS A 81 -4.28 -11.94 4.74
N LYS A 82 -5.11 -12.99 4.79
CA LYS A 82 -4.91 -14.11 5.74
C LYS A 82 -3.93 -15.13 5.15
N PRO A 83 -3.14 -15.84 5.96
CA PRO A 83 -2.13 -16.78 5.45
C PRO A 83 -2.66 -17.83 4.44
N ASP A 84 -3.89 -18.28 4.64
CA ASP A 84 -4.59 -19.31 3.85
C ASP A 84 -5.57 -18.73 2.82
N GLN A 85 -5.73 -17.40 2.76
CA GLN A 85 -6.62 -16.70 1.82
C GLN A 85 -5.82 -15.54 1.23
N ILE A 86 -5.15 -15.79 0.11
CA ILE A 86 -4.39 -14.76 -0.62
C ILE A 86 -5.39 -13.91 -1.40
N ASP A 87 -5.55 -12.68 -0.95
CA ASP A 87 -6.41 -11.68 -1.57
C ASP A 87 -5.64 -10.38 -1.75
N PHE A 88 -5.98 -9.62 -2.78
CA PHE A 88 -5.40 -8.31 -3.06
C PHE A 88 -6.49 -7.24 -2.99
N ASP A 89 -6.18 -6.12 -2.35
CA ASP A 89 -7.15 -5.04 -2.17
C ASP A 89 -7.07 -4.00 -3.29
N PHE A 90 -8.23 -3.63 -3.83
CA PHE A 90 -8.33 -2.64 -4.90
C PHE A 90 -7.80 -1.27 -4.48
N PHE A 91 -8.00 -0.83 -3.25
CA PHE A 91 -7.57 0.50 -2.81
C PHE A 91 -6.13 0.49 -2.28
N LEU A 92 -5.67 -0.60 -1.65
CA LEU A 92 -4.27 -0.71 -1.21
C LEU A 92 -3.30 -0.82 -2.39
N LEU A 93 -3.68 -1.45 -3.52
CA LEU A 93 -2.86 -1.40 -4.74
C LEU A 93 -2.69 0.05 -5.25
N HIS A 94 -3.71 0.90 -5.06
CA HIS A 94 -3.63 2.30 -5.47
C HIS A 94 -2.61 3.06 -4.61
N LEU A 95 -2.45 2.73 -3.32
CA LEU A 95 -1.36 3.31 -2.53
C LEU A 95 0.02 2.94 -3.08
N LEU A 96 0.23 1.68 -3.48
CA LEU A 96 1.48 1.23 -4.10
C LEU A 96 1.75 1.96 -5.44
N THR A 97 0.74 2.03 -6.30
CA THR A 97 0.89 2.64 -7.62
C THR A 97 0.95 4.19 -7.56
N SER A 98 0.34 4.81 -6.55
CA SER A 98 0.55 6.22 -6.23
C SER A 98 1.97 6.49 -5.74
N MET A 99 2.56 5.64 -4.90
CA MET A 99 3.97 5.77 -4.53
C MET A 99 4.90 5.62 -5.72
N HIS A 100 4.58 4.73 -6.67
CA HIS A 100 5.30 4.65 -7.93
C HIS A 100 5.24 5.97 -8.72
N ALA A 101 4.06 6.60 -8.81
CA ALA A 101 3.95 7.90 -9.45
C ALA A 101 4.78 8.97 -8.73
N ILE A 102 4.69 9.04 -7.39
CA ILE A 102 5.45 9.99 -6.56
C ILE A 102 6.96 9.85 -6.79
N ARG A 103 7.52 8.63 -6.73
CA ARG A 103 8.96 8.43 -6.95
C ARG A 103 9.42 8.86 -8.35
N MET A 104 8.55 8.69 -9.36
CA MET A 104 8.87 9.05 -10.74
C MET A 104 8.84 10.56 -10.96
N ILE A 105 7.87 11.27 -10.36
CA ILE A 105 7.73 12.71 -10.54
C ILE A 105 8.62 13.52 -9.61
N TYR A 106 9.02 12.98 -8.45
CA TYR A 106 9.75 13.70 -7.40
C TYR A 106 10.97 14.46 -7.94
N ALA A 107 11.80 13.80 -8.77
CA ALA A 107 13.01 14.38 -9.34
C ALA A 107 12.76 15.54 -10.33
N HIS A 108 11.50 15.75 -10.74
CA HIS A 108 11.08 16.78 -11.67
C HIS A 108 10.35 17.95 -10.98
N LEU A 109 10.21 17.91 -9.65
CA LEU A 109 9.58 18.97 -8.87
C LEU A 109 10.61 20.02 -8.48
N ASN A 110 10.50 21.20 -9.07
CA ASN A 110 11.46 22.29 -8.88
C ASN A 110 11.14 23.20 -7.68
N GLU A 111 9.93 23.09 -7.13
CA GLU A 111 9.51 23.86 -5.96
C GLU A 111 9.97 23.16 -4.67
N GLN A 112 10.74 23.87 -3.84
CA GLN A 112 11.43 23.29 -2.68
C GLN A 112 10.51 22.54 -1.69
N GLN A 113 9.28 23.03 -1.48
CA GLN A 113 8.33 22.45 -0.50
C GLN A 113 7.31 21.49 -1.15
N LEU A 114 7.19 21.48 -2.47
CA LEU A 114 6.17 20.70 -3.15
C LEU A 114 6.32 19.18 -2.93
N PRO A 115 7.53 18.60 -2.95
CA PRO A 115 7.69 17.20 -2.60
C PRO A 115 7.22 16.81 -1.21
N GLU A 116 7.55 17.61 -0.19
CA GLU A 116 7.13 17.37 1.19
C GLU A 116 5.60 17.42 1.31
N ASN A 117 4.98 18.40 0.65
CA ASN A 117 3.53 18.54 0.59
C ASN A 117 2.85 17.32 -0.06
N ILE A 118 3.42 16.77 -1.13
CA ILE A 118 2.90 15.56 -1.78
C ILE A 118 3.00 14.37 -0.85
N LEU A 119 4.12 14.21 -0.14
CA LEU A 119 4.31 13.14 0.83
C LEU A 119 3.32 13.24 1.98
N TRP A 120 3.09 14.44 2.53
CA TRP A 120 2.07 14.68 3.54
C TRP A 120 0.65 14.35 3.06
N GLN A 121 0.30 14.76 1.85
CA GLN A 121 -1.01 14.43 1.27
C GLN A 121 -1.16 12.93 1.04
N PHE A 122 -0.12 12.27 0.54
CA PHE A 122 -0.08 10.82 0.40
C PHE A 122 -0.29 10.14 1.76
N PHE A 123 0.42 10.57 2.79
CA PHE A 123 0.25 10.05 4.15
C PHE A 123 -1.20 10.16 4.60
N TYR A 124 -1.77 11.36 4.54
CA TYR A 124 -3.16 11.59 4.92
C TYR A 124 -4.14 10.66 4.19
N ILE A 125 -4.01 10.55 2.85
CA ILE A 125 -4.86 9.68 2.03
C ILE A 125 -4.64 8.20 2.38
N ALA A 126 -3.40 7.78 2.62
CA ALA A 126 -3.08 6.40 2.99
C ALA A 126 -3.75 6.00 4.31
N ASN A 127 -3.75 6.90 5.31
CA ASN A 127 -4.46 6.66 6.58
C ASN A 127 -5.97 6.51 6.37
N MET A 128 -6.57 7.42 5.58
CA MET A 128 -8.00 7.39 5.27
C MET A 128 -8.39 6.09 4.55
N ILE A 129 -7.63 5.71 3.51
CA ILE A 129 -7.86 4.48 2.76
C ILE A 129 -7.70 3.26 3.67
N TYR A 130 -6.65 3.20 4.49
CA TYR A 130 -6.42 2.10 5.41
C TYR A 130 -7.57 1.94 6.41
N ILE A 131 -8.14 3.04 6.91
CA ILE A 131 -9.34 3.03 7.76
C ILE A 131 -10.56 2.51 6.97
N CYS A 132 -10.78 2.99 5.75
CA CYS A 132 -11.87 2.53 4.89
C CYS A 132 -11.75 1.04 4.53
N GLN A 133 -10.54 0.49 4.48
CA GLN A 133 -10.27 -0.94 4.29
C GLN A 133 -10.34 -1.75 5.60
N CYS A 134 -10.89 -1.18 6.68
CA CYS A 134 -11.02 -1.82 7.99
C CYS A 134 -9.68 -2.15 8.67
N ARG A 135 -8.61 -1.40 8.35
CA ARG A 135 -7.31 -1.47 9.02
C ARG A 135 -6.76 -2.90 9.10
N PRO A 136 -6.60 -3.60 7.96
CA PRO A 136 -6.16 -4.98 7.95
C PRO A 136 -4.77 -5.12 8.58
N LYS A 137 -4.51 -6.24 9.28
CA LYS A 137 -3.17 -6.51 9.82
C LYS A 137 -2.16 -6.57 8.68
N ILE A 138 -1.09 -5.78 8.79
CA ILE A 138 0.06 -5.82 7.90
C ILE A 138 1.04 -6.85 8.45
N ASP A 139 0.98 -8.07 7.92
CA ASP A 139 1.84 -9.18 8.32
C ASP A 139 2.97 -9.38 7.32
N LYS A 140 4.09 -8.66 7.52
CA LYS A 140 5.24 -8.68 6.60
C LYS A 140 5.77 -10.10 6.31
N GLY A 141 5.60 -11.02 7.26
CA GLY A 141 5.96 -12.43 7.10
C GLY A 141 5.26 -13.11 5.92
N LEU A 142 4.10 -12.60 5.47
CA LEU A 142 3.39 -13.09 4.29
C LEU A 142 4.14 -12.82 2.98
N ILE A 143 5.10 -11.90 2.97
CA ILE A 143 5.99 -11.63 1.84
C ILE A 143 7.40 -12.08 2.14
N ASP A 144 7.95 -11.72 3.31
CA ASP A 144 9.34 -12.01 3.66
C ASP A 144 9.65 -13.51 3.60
N ASN A 145 8.71 -14.33 4.09
CA ASN A 145 8.79 -15.79 4.12
C ASN A 145 8.16 -16.47 2.90
N TYR A 146 7.66 -15.69 1.92
CA TYR A 146 7.09 -16.26 0.70
C TYR A 146 8.19 -16.94 -0.11
N LYS A 147 8.14 -18.27 -0.16
CA LYS A 147 9.18 -19.10 -0.79
C LYS A 147 9.01 -19.07 -2.31
N ILE A 148 10.04 -18.59 -2.99
CA ILE A 148 10.18 -18.68 -4.44
C ILE A 148 11.51 -19.34 -4.76
N ASP A 149 11.53 -20.19 -5.78
CA ASP A 149 12.77 -20.58 -6.45
C ASP A 149 13.10 -19.50 -7.47
N ALA A 150 14.00 -18.59 -7.13
CA ALA A 150 14.36 -17.46 -7.99
C ALA A 150 15.08 -17.89 -9.29
N GLY A 151 15.59 -19.13 -9.38
CA GLY A 151 16.12 -19.68 -10.62
C GLY A 151 15.04 -20.02 -11.65
N VAL A 152 13.80 -20.23 -11.18
CA VAL A 152 12.64 -20.59 -12.01
C VAL A 152 11.63 -19.44 -12.10
N LYS A 153 11.30 -18.84 -10.97
CA LYS A 153 10.31 -17.75 -10.84
C LYS A 153 11.01 -16.38 -10.73
N ASN A 154 11.72 -16.01 -11.80
CA ASN A 154 12.40 -14.73 -11.95
C ASN A 154 11.49 -13.67 -12.64
N TRP A 155 12.06 -12.53 -13.03
CA TRP A 155 11.29 -11.49 -13.74
C TRP A 155 10.78 -11.94 -15.11
N ASP A 156 11.49 -12.81 -15.83
CA ASP A 156 11.00 -13.34 -17.11
C ASP A 156 9.73 -14.17 -16.89
N TYR A 157 9.72 -15.02 -15.84
CA TYR A 157 8.52 -15.76 -15.43
C TYR A 157 7.34 -14.83 -15.13
N VAL A 158 7.57 -13.77 -14.34
CA VAL A 158 6.53 -12.80 -13.96
C VAL A 158 6.01 -12.07 -15.19
N ILE A 159 6.89 -11.61 -16.08
CA ILE A 159 6.52 -10.88 -17.29
C ILE A 159 5.73 -11.80 -18.22
N GLU A 160 6.23 -13.00 -18.52
CA GLU A 160 5.58 -14.00 -19.37
C GLU A 160 4.16 -14.28 -18.88
N LYS A 161 4.01 -14.57 -17.59
CA LYS A 161 2.72 -14.85 -16.98
C LYS A 161 1.77 -13.64 -17.01
N THR A 162 2.31 -12.44 -16.91
CA THR A 162 1.50 -11.20 -16.92
C THR A 162 1.01 -10.85 -18.32
N VAL A 163 1.88 -10.95 -19.34
CA VAL A 163 1.61 -10.38 -20.68
C VAL A 163 1.05 -11.39 -21.67
N ASN A 164 1.33 -12.68 -21.50
CA ASN A 164 0.92 -13.73 -22.43
C ASN A 164 -0.21 -14.64 -21.89
N THR A 165 -0.94 -14.16 -20.88
CA THR A 165 -2.12 -14.84 -20.33
C THR A 165 -3.27 -13.85 -20.17
N GLU A 166 -4.43 -14.34 -19.72
CA GLU A 166 -5.59 -13.51 -19.39
C GLU A 166 -5.30 -12.40 -18.38
N LEU A 167 -4.24 -12.54 -17.56
CA LEU A 167 -3.81 -11.48 -16.62
C LEU A 167 -3.52 -10.13 -17.31
N ALA A 168 -3.19 -10.14 -18.60
CA ALA A 168 -2.95 -8.93 -19.38
C ALA A 168 -4.21 -8.07 -19.55
N GLU A 169 -5.41 -8.65 -19.38
CA GLU A 169 -6.69 -7.95 -19.49
C GLU A 169 -6.98 -7.04 -18.28
N ASP A 170 -6.33 -7.29 -17.13
CA ASP A 170 -6.44 -6.42 -15.95
C ASP A 170 -5.34 -5.36 -15.91
N ALA A 171 -5.69 -4.13 -16.28
CA ALA A 171 -4.78 -2.99 -16.29
C ALA A 171 -4.21 -2.63 -14.90
N HIS A 172 -4.89 -2.96 -13.79
CA HIS A 172 -4.40 -2.71 -12.43
C HIS A 172 -3.30 -3.72 -12.08
N LEU A 173 -3.49 -4.99 -12.43
CA LEU A 173 -2.48 -6.03 -12.24
C LEU A 173 -1.21 -5.69 -13.04
N VAL A 174 -1.35 -5.36 -14.33
CA VAL A 174 -0.20 -4.96 -15.17
C VAL A 174 0.53 -3.77 -14.56
N LYS A 175 -0.20 -2.79 -14.02
CA LYS A 175 0.36 -1.62 -13.33
C LYS A 175 1.13 -2.01 -12.06
N VAL A 176 0.61 -2.93 -11.26
CA VAL A 176 1.31 -3.47 -10.07
C VAL A 176 2.60 -4.16 -10.47
N ILE A 177 2.57 -5.06 -11.46
CA ILE A 177 3.76 -5.80 -11.90
C ILE A 177 4.84 -4.86 -12.43
N ARG A 178 4.47 -3.89 -13.27
CA ARG A 178 5.39 -2.84 -13.73
C ARG A 178 5.95 -2.03 -12.56
N THR A 179 5.09 -1.69 -11.60
CA THR A 179 5.48 -0.91 -10.41
C THR A 179 6.56 -1.61 -9.60
N LEU A 180 6.39 -2.90 -9.31
CA LEU A 180 7.34 -3.71 -8.54
C LEU A 180 8.65 -3.92 -9.30
N ARG A 181 8.58 -4.23 -10.60
CA ARG A 181 9.77 -4.41 -11.46
C ARG A 181 10.64 -3.17 -11.47
N ASP A 182 10.03 -2.02 -11.76
CA ASP A 182 10.78 -0.77 -11.89
C ASP A 182 11.34 -0.31 -10.53
N ALA A 183 10.72 -0.69 -9.42
CA ALA A 183 11.24 -0.43 -8.08
C ALA A 183 12.46 -1.31 -7.76
N GLU A 184 12.46 -2.58 -8.15
CA GLU A 184 13.64 -3.44 -7.98
C GLU A 184 14.85 -2.93 -8.78
N ILE A 185 14.62 -2.43 -9.99
CA ILE A 185 15.66 -1.78 -10.80
C ILE A 185 16.24 -0.55 -10.08
N ALA A 186 15.39 0.24 -9.43
CA ALA A 186 15.79 1.49 -8.77
C ALA A 186 16.42 1.28 -7.39
N TYR A 187 15.88 0.37 -6.58
CA TYR A 187 16.22 0.22 -5.17
C TYR A 187 16.90 -1.12 -4.83
N GLY A 188 17.15 -1.96 -5.84
CA GLY A 188 17.73 -3.29 -5.67
C GLY A 188 16.74 -4.33 -5.14
N PRO A 189 17.18 -5.58 -4.93
CA PRO A 189 16.29 -6.71 -4.67
C PRO A 189 15.63 -6.73 -3.29
N LYS A 190 16.25 -6.11 -2.26
CA LYS A 190 15.74 -6.08 -0.87
C LYS A 190 15.25 -7.45 -0.36
N ASP A 191 16.14 -8.43 -0.36
CA ASP A 191 15.83 -9.84 -0.02
C ASP A 191 14.68 -10.44 -0.85
N GLY A 192 14.54 -9.95 -2.09
CA GLY A 192 13.52 -10.33 -3.05
C GLY A 192 12.15 -9.71 -2.79
N LEU A 193 12.02 -8.66 -1.99
CA LEU A 193 10.73 -8.02 -1.63
C LEU A 193 9.82 -7.81 -2.86
N TYR A 194 10.36 -7.20 -3.92
CA TYR A 194 9.59 -6.86 -5.10
C TYR A 194 9.27 -8.09 -5.94
N LEU A 195 10.26 -8.91 -6.28
CA LEU A 195 10.07 -10.15 -7.02
C LEU A 195 9.12 -11.13 -6.31
N LYS A 196 9.27 -11.36 -5.00
CA LYS A 196 8.38 -12.23 -4.21
C LYS A 196 6.94 -11.73 -4.27
N THR A 197 6.73 -10.42 -4.12
CA THR A 197 5.39 -9.82 -4.21
C THR A 197 4.81 -9.97 -5.61
N ALA A 198 5.62 -9.80 -6.65
CA ALA A 198 5.20 -9.94 -8.04
C ALA A 198 4.83 -11.39 -8.39
N VAL A 199 5.68 -12.36 -8.03
CA VAL A 199 5.42 -13.79 -8.18
C VAL A 199 4.14 -14.18 -7.44
N LYS A 200 4.00 -13.77 -6.18
CA LYS A 200 2.79 -14.01 -5.39
C LYS A 200 1.55 -13.44 -6.06
N THR A 201 1.64 -12.25 -6.66
CA THR A 201 0.53 -11.63 -7.39
C THR A 201 0.12 -12.48 -8.58
N VAL A 202 1.04 -12.78 -9.50
CA VAL A 202 0.70 -13.53 -10.72
C VAL A 202 0.31 -14.99 -10.44
N ASP A 203 0.79 -15.58 -9.34
CA ASP A 203 0.43 -16.95 -8.95
C ASP A 203 -0.98 -17.09 -8.40
N ASN A 204 -1.56 -16.02 -7.86
CA ASN A 204 -2.83 -16.06 -7.14
C ASN A 204 -3.90 -15.15 -7.74
N ALA A 205 -3.57 -14.34 -8.74
CA ALA A 205 -4.55 -13.52 -9.44
C ALA A 205 -5.49 -14.40 -10.29
N ASN A 206 -6.80 -14.13 -10.17
CA ASN A 206 -7.85 -14.65 -11.05
C ASN A 206 -8.66 -13.46 -11.55
N ILE A 207 -8.59 -13.17 -12.86
CA ILE A 207 -9.17 -11.96 -13.48
C ILE A 207 -10.65 -11.74 -13.18
N GLU A 208 -11.42 -12.81 -12.95
CA GLU A 208 -12.84 -12.70 -12.64
C GLU A 208 -13.09 -12.07 -11.26
N ASN A 209 -12.10 -12.15 -10.35
CA ASN A 209 -12.29 -11.74 -8.96
C ASN A 209 -10.96 -11.44 -8.23
N ILE A 210 -10.05 -10.67 -8.84
CA ILE A 210 -8.73 -10.37 -8.23
C ILE A 210 -8.88 -9.51 -6.97
N TRP A 211 -9.78 -8.51 -7.03
CA TRP A 211 -9.73 -7.38 -6.11
C TRP A 211 -10.81 -7.44 -5.02
N ILE A 212 -10.40 -7.34 -3.74
CA ILE A 212 -11.28 -7.01 -2.62
C ILE A 212 -11.59 -5.50 -2.62
N GLY A 213 -12.78 -5.13 -2.15
CA GLY A 213 -13.23 -3.74 -2.08
C GLY A 213 -13.60 -3.13 -3.44
N GLY A 214 -13.35 -3.85 -4.53
CA GLY A 214 -13.92 -3.55 -5.85
C GLY A 214 -15.44 -3.71 -5.86
N PRO A 215 -16.13 -3.22 -6.91
CA PRO A 215 -17.58 -3.01 -6.94
C PRO A 215 -18.47 -4.25 -6.72
N VAL A 216 -17.92 -5.47 -6.60
CA VAL A 216 -18.70 -6.72 -6.59
C VAL A 216 -18.19 -7.83 -5.65
N ASN A 217 -17.14 -7.61 -4.83
CA ASN A 217 -16.50 -8.70 -4.08
C ASN A 217 -16.75 -8.64 -2.56
N PRO A 218 -17.45 -9.63 -1.96
CA PRO A 218 -17.73 -9.68 -0.51
C PRO A 218 -16.57 -10.26 0.33
N ARG A 219 -15.44 -10.65 -0.27
CA ARG A 219 -14.27 -11.16 0.48
C ARG A 219 -13.69 -10.08 1.40
N GLN A 220 -13.10 -10.52 2.51
CA GLN A 220 -12.58 -9.64 3.55
C GLN A 220 -11.07 -9.84 3.76
N LEU A 221 -10.37 -8.73 3.94
CA LEU A 221 -8.95 -8.71 4.32
C LEU A 221 -8.71 -9.34 5.70
N ASN A 222 -7.45 -9.36 6.16
CA ASN A 222 -7.09 -9.81 7.51
C ASN A 222 -7.48 -8.79 8.59
N ILE A 223 -8.79 -8.63 8.77
CA ILE A 223 -9.42 -7.65 9.66
C ILE A 223 -9.54 -8.26 11.06
N LEU A 224 -9.55 -7.40 12.09
CA LEU A 224 -9.95 -7.79 13.44
C LEU A 224 -11.37 -8.36 13.43
N LYS A 225 -11.56 -9.61 13.86
CA LYS A 225 -12.91 -10.12 14.11
C LYS A 225 -13.54 -9.31 15.25
N ARG A 226 -14.82 -8.94 15.11
CA ARG A 226 -15.63 -8.52 16.27
C ARG A 226 -15.60 -9.69 17.26
N GLN A 227 -14.98 -9.50 18.43
CA GLN A 227 -15.13 -10.39 19.57
C GLN A 227 -16.45 -10.10 20.27
#